data_AF-A0A6J4G2F0-F1
#
_entry.id   AF-A0A6J4G2F0-F1
#
_cell.length_a   1.000
_cell.length_b   1.000
_cell.length_c   1.000
_cell.angle_alpha   90.00
_cell.angle_beta   90.00
_cell.angle_gamma   90.00
#
_symmetry.space_group_name_H-M   'P 1'
#
loop_
_entity.id
_entity.type
_entity.pdbx_description
1 polymer ?
#
loop_
_entity_poly.entity_id
_entity_poly.type
_entity_poly.pdbx_seq_one_letter_code
_entity_poly.pdbx_strand_id
1 'polypeptide(L)'
;MPLNAVRVAFDILKADFRDARFPVAAGRLTGESLAWGERLLALYRDAGRADLEAIDPLARFWVLRHRGMPVPADLTGATPGAGFVLAFTAFPYLDMMMEEWDLGGVAGEAGPERLSVRCLFNGVDEGAVLTAERIGGGWRFDLMPLYRDKARVFETFIAAEFGGDLEGFVGHYAAEHDLDFDMEQAWRPLAGA
;
A
#
# COMPACT_ATOMS: atom_id res chain seq x y z
N MET A 1 -1.86 16.68 -25.12
CA MET A 1 -0.91 16.63 -23.99
C MET A 1 -1.20 15.42 -23.13
N PRO A 2 -0.32 14.41 -23.10
CA PRO A 2 -0.54 13.18 -22.33
C PRO A 2 -0.67 13.43 -20.82
N LEU A 3 0.03 14.44 -20.26
CA LEU A 3 -0.02 14.78 -18.84
C LEU A 3 -1.44 15.09 -18.31
N ASN A 4 -2.25 15.84 -19.04
CA ASN A 4 -3.63 16.14 -18.60
C ASN A 4 -4.48 14.87 -18.51
N ALA A 5 -4.30 13.94 -19.45
CA ALA A 5 -4.99 12.65 -19.42
C ALA A 5 -4.48 11.75 -18.28
N VAL A 6 -3.19 11.80 -17.96
CA VAL A 6 -2.60 11.12 -16.80
C VAL A 6 -3.18 11.67 -15.49
N ARG A 7 -3.24 13.00 -15.34
CA ARG A 7 -3.84 13.67 -14.16
C ARG A 7 -5.28 13.23 -13.93
N VAL A 8 -6.12 13.32 -14.97
CA VAL A 8 -7.52 12.87 -14.89
C VAL A 8 -7.61 11.39 -14.50
N ALA A 9 -6.77 10.53 -15.07
CA ALA A 9 -6.77 9.11 -14.70
C ALA A 9 -6.31 8.86 -13.26
N PHE A 10 -5.40 9.68 -12.74
CA PHE A 10 -4.95 9.63 -11.35
C PHE A 10 -6.05 10.11 -10.40
N ASP A 11 -6.80 11.16 -10.74
CA ASP A 11 -7.95 11.61 -9.95
C ASP A 11 -9.05 10.54 -9.87
N ILE A 12 -9.26 9.80 -10.97
CA ILE A 12 -10.17 8.64 -10.97
C ILE A 12 -9.63 7.53 -10.06
N LEU A 13 -8.32 7.26 -10.07
CA LEU A 13 -7.71 6.31 -9.14
C LEU A 13 -7.89 6.74 -7.68
N LYS A 14 -7.68 8.02 -7.35
CA LYS A 14 -7.96 8.59 -6.02
C LYS A 14 -9.42 8.36 -5.62
N ALA A 15 -10.36 8.60 -6.53
CA ALA A 15 -11.78 8.33 -6.28
C ALA A 15 -12.07 6.84 -6.06
N ASP A 16 -11.42 5.94 -6.82
CA ASP A 16 -11.56 4.49 -6.61
C ASP A 16 -11.09 4.08 -5.20
N PHE A 17 -10.03 4.69 -4.66
CA PHE A 17 -9.61 4.48 -3.26
C PHE A 17 -10.62 5.04 -2.26
N ARG A 18 -11.07 6.29 -2.44
CA ARG A 18 -12.05 6.95 -1.57
C ARG A 18 -13.34 6.15 -1.45
N ASP A 19 -13.83 5.63 -2.56
CA ASP A 19 -15.08 4.86 -2.64
C ASP A 19 -14.89 3.38 -2.26
N ALA A 20 -13.72 2.98 -1.75
CA ALA A 20 -13.36 1.60 -1.45
C ALA A 20 -13.54 0.61 -2.62
N ARG A 21 -13.40 1.09 -3.87
CA ARG A 21 -13.47 0.28 -5.11
C ARG A 21 -12.13 -0.41 -5.38
N PHE A 22 -11.60 -1.10 -4.37
CA PHE A 22 -10.25 -1.69 -4.36
C PHE A 22 -9.95 -2.66 -5.50
N PRO A 23 -10.88 -3.53 -5.96
CA PRO A 23 -10.62 -4.36 -7.13
C PRO A 23 -10.39 -3.54 -8.41
N VAL A 24 -11.07 -2.40 -8.54
CA VAL A 24 -10.89 -1.48 -9.67
C VAL A 24 -9.56 -0.74 -9.55
N ALA A 25 -9.23 -0.23 -8.37
CA ALA A 25 -7.95 0.41 -8.09
C ALA A 25 -6.76 -0.53 -8.37
N ALA A 26 -6.86 -1.79 -7.95
CA ALA A 26 -5.86 -2.83 -8.22
C ALA A 26 -5.62 -3.04 -9.73
N GLY A 27 -6.67 -2.97 -10.55
CA GLY A 27 -6.59 -3.06 -12.01
C GLY A 27 -5.90 -1.87 -12.70
N ARG A 28 -5.67 -0.78 -11.96
CA ARG A 28 -4.96 0.43 -12.42
C ARG A 28 -3.51 0.49 -11.94
N LEU A 29 -3.01 -0.55 -11.28
CA LEU A 29 -1.62 -0.61 -10.84
C LEU A 29 -0.69 -1.17 -11.92
N THR A 30 0.58 -0.78 -11.87
CA THR A 30 1.66 -1.32 -12.71
C THR A 30 3.00 -1.27 -11.99
N GLY A 31 4.04 -1.83 -12.60
CA GLY A 31 5.43 -1.66 -12.15
C GLY A 31 5.73 -2.32 -10.81
N GLU A 32 6.53 -1.62 -10.00
CA GLU A 32 7.03 -2.11 -8.72
C GLU A 32 5.90 -2.39 -7.73
N SER A 33 4.81 -1.61 -7.77
CA SER A 33 3.63 -1.85 -6.92
C SER A 33 3.05 -3.27 -7.09
N LEU A 34 3.03 -3.82 -8.31
CA LEU A 34 2.57 -5.19 -8.54
C LEU A 34 3.56 -6.22 -8.00
N ALA A 35 4.86 -6.03 -8.23
CA ALA A 35 5.89 -6.92 -7.70
C ALA A 35 5.89 -6.93 -6.17
N TRP A 36 5.68 -5.76 -5.54
CA TRP A 36 5.56 -5.64 -4.10
C TRP A 36 4.31 -6.34 -3.58
N GLY A 37 3.16 -6.15 -4.24
CA GLY A 37 1.92 -6.85 -3.89
C GLY A 37 2.02 -8.38 -3.97
N GLU A 38 2.70 -8.91 -4.97
CA GLU A 38 3.02 -10.35 -5.06
C GLU A 38 3.90 -10.81 -3.89
N ARG A 39 4.96 -10.05 -3.59
CA ARG A 39 5.85 -10.34 -2.46
C ARG A 39 5.11 -10.29 -1.13
N LEU A 40 4.21 -9.34 -0.93
CA LEU A 40 3.38 -9.22 0.25
C LEU A 40 2.48 -10.46 0.44
N LEU A 41 1.83 -10.93 -0.62
CA LEU A 41 1.02 -12.15 -0.56
C LEU A 41 1.86 -13.41 -0.24
N ALA A 42 3.12 -13.47 -0.68
CA ALA A 42 4.05 -14.51 -0.28
C ALA A 42 4.46 -14.39 1.19
N LEU A 43 4.82 -13.17 1.63
CA LEU A 43 5.16 -12.90 3.04
C LEU A 43 4.00 -13.26 3.97
N TYR A 44 2.77 -12.90 3.60
CA TYR A 44 1.56 -13.25 4.35
C TYR A 44 1.33 -14.76 4.48
N ARG A 45 1.82 -15.58 3.55
CA ARG A 45 1.69 -17.05 3.65
C ARG A 45 2.85 -17.66 4.41
N ASP A 46 4.06 -17.27 4.04
CA ASP A 46 5.25 -18.09 4.30
C ASP A 46 6.24 -17.44 5.29
N ALA A 47 6.19 -16.12 5.48
CA ALA A 47 7.18 -15.40 6.27
C ALA A 47 7.12 -15.77 7.75
N GLY A 48 8.29 -16.06 8.32
CA GLY A 48 8.49 -16.12 9.76
C GLY A 48 8.80 -14.75 10.35
N ARG A 49 8.98 -14.71 11.68
CA ARG A 49 9.26 -13.47 12.42
C ARG A 49 10.44 -12.66 11.86
N ALA A 50 11.57 -13.30 11.57
CA ALA A 50 12.76 -12.62 11.06
C ALA A 50 12.52 -11.95 9.70
N ASP A 51 11.77 -12.60 8.80
CA ASP A 51 11.44 -12.04 7.48
C ASP A 51 10.51 -10.83 7.61
N LEU A 52 9.53 -10.92 8.52
CA LEU A 52 8.62 -9.82 8.83
C LEU A 52 9.33 -8.66 9.53
N GLU A 53 10.31 -8.94 10.38
CA GLU A 53 11.13 -7.91 11.03
C GLU A 53 12.04 -7.14 10.05
N ALA A 54 12.31 -7.71 8.87
CA ALA A 54 13.12 -7.10 7.82
C ALA A 54 12.35 -6.19 6.84
N ILE A 55 11.01 -6.16 6.92
CA ILE A 55 10.17 -5.29 6.08
C ILE A 55 9.66 -4.08 6.86
N ASP A 56 9.15 -3.09 6.13
CA ASP A 56 8.63 -1.86 6.71
C ASP A 56 7.43 -2.12 7.66
N PRO A 57 7.20 -1.24 8.66
CA PRO A 57 6.14 -1.46 9.64
C PRO A 57 4.73 -1.51 9.04
N LEU A 58 4.46 -0.84 7.91
CA LEU A 58 3.13 -0.84 7.30
C LEU A 58 2.80 -2.21 6.68
N ALA A 59 3.75 -2.78 5.93
CA ALA A 59 3.65 -4.16 5.43
C ALA A 59 3.54 -5.16 6.58
N ARG A 60 4.37 -4.99 7.61
CA ARG A 60 4.34 -5.87 8.78
C ARG A 60 3.00 -5.81 9.49
N PHE A 61 2.48 -4.60 9.72
CA PHE A 61 1.17 -4.40 10.31
C PHE A 61 0.07 -5.08 9.49
N TRP A 62 0.07 -4.93 8.17
CA TRP A 62 -0.89 -5.60 7.30
C TRP A 62 -0.87 -7.12 7.48
N VAL A 63 0.32 -7.75 7.47
CA VAL A 63 0.46 -9.21 7.70
C VAL A 63 -0.08 -9.61 9.07
N LEU A 64 0.43 -8.95 10.13
CA LEU A 64 0.07 -9.30 11.52
C LEU A 64 -1.43 -9.14 11.75
N ARG A 65 -2.02 -8.05 11.26
CA ARG A 65 -3.46 -7.77 11.37
C ARG A 65 -4.31 -8.89 10.78
N HIS A 66 -3.90 -9.46 9.64
CA HIS A 66 -4.70 -10.48 8.95
C HIS A 66 -4.45 -11.89 9.50
N ARG A 67 -3.23 -12.17 10.00
CA ARG A 67 -2.89 -13.46 10.60
C ARG A 67 -3.35 -13.61 12.04
N GLY A 68 -3.40 -12.53 12.81
CA GLY A 68 -3.75 -12.59 14.24
C GLY A 68 -5.24 -12.75 14.52
N MET A 69 -6.10 -12.64 13.50
CA MET A 69 -7.53 -12.94 13.64
C MET A 69 -7.75 -14.44 13.95
N PRO A 70 -8.86 -14.83 14.60
CA PRO A 70 -9.08 -16.23 15.01
C PRO A 70 -9.14 -17.17 13.80
N VAL A 71 -9.63 -16.64 12.68
CA VAL A 71 -9.52 -17.24 11.35
C VAL A 71 -8.74 -16.26 10.48
N PRO A 72 -7.49 -16.60 10.07
CA PRO A 72 -6.73 -15.76 9.15
C PRO A 72 -7.48 -15.52 7.85
N ALA A 73 -7.27 -14.35 7.24
CA ALA A 73 -7.89 -14.01 5.97
C ALA A 73 -7.49 -15.01 4.87
N ASP A 74 -8.48 -15.57 4.15
CA ASP A 74 -8.19 -16.35 2.95
C ASP A 74 -7.89 -15.40 1.79
N LEU A 75 -6.61 -15.32 1.42
CA LEU A 75 -6.13 -14.54 0.30
C LEU A 75 -5.76 -15.42 -0.91
N THR A 76 -6.21 -16.67 -0.91
CA THR A 76 -5.99 -17.59 -2.04
C THR A 76 -6.64 -17.01 -3.30
N GLY A 77 -5.84 -16.89 -4.37
CA GLY A 77 -6.31 -16.29 -5.63
C GLY A 77 -6.34 -14.76 -5.65
N ALA A 78 -5.91 -14.08 -4.59
CA ALA A 78 -5.68 -12.65 -4.62
C ALA A 78 -4.63 -12.29 -5.68
N THR A 79 -4.91 -11.27 -6.48
CA THR A 79 -3.96 -10.78 -7.49
C THR A 79 -2.86 -9.94 -6.82
N PRO A 80 -1.68 -9.78 -7.46
CA PRO A 80 -0.64 -8.89 -6.95
C PRO A 80 -1.16 -7.46 -6.66
N GLY A 81 -2.01 -6.92 -7.54
CA GLY A 81 -2.63 -5.62 -7.34
C GLY A 81 -3.51 -5.56 -6.09
N ALA A 82 -4.25 -6.64 -5.80
CA ALA A 82 -5.04 -6.74 -4.57
C ALA A 82 -4.14 -6.78 -3.33
N GLY A 83 -3.05 -7.56 -3.37
CA GLY A 83 -2.05 -7.59 -2.30
C GLY A 83 -1.46 -6.21 -1.99
N PHE A 84 -1.11 -5.45 -3.03
CA PHE A 84 -0.63 -4.08 -2.86
C PHE A 84 -1.70 -3.16 -2.27
N VAL A 85 -2.93 -3.15 -2.83
CA VAL A 85 -4.00 -2.26 -2.33
C VAL A 85 -4.31 -2.54 -0.86
N LEU A 86 -4.41 -3.81 -0.46
CA LEU A 86 -4.69 -4.20 0.92
C LEU A 86 -3.62 -3.67 1.89
N ALA A 87 -2.33 -3.74 1.52
CA ALA A 87 -1.26 -3.19 2.33
C ALA A 87 -1.24 -1.64 2.30
N PHE A 88 -1.46 -1.05 1.13
CA PHE A 88 -1.50 0.40 0.94
C PHE A 88 -2.61 1.06 1.77
N THR A 89 -3.74 0.38 1.96
CA THR A 89 -4.88 0.83 2.78
C THR A 89 -4.95 0.14 4.15
N ALA A 90 -3.87 -0.49 4.60
CA ALA A 90 -3.88 -1.29 5.83
C ALA A 90 -4.18 -0.46 7.08
N PHE A 91 -3.74 0.81 7.08
CA PHE A 91 -3.98 1.76 8.16
C PHE A 91 -4.85 2.92 7.65
N PRO A 92 -6.18 2.90 7.90
CA PRO A 92 -7.14 3.83 7.31
C PRO A 92 -6.87 5.30 7.61
N TYR A 93 -6.24 5.60 8.76
CA TYR A 93 -5.85 6.95 9.12
C TYR A 93 -4.87 7.59 8.12
N LEU A 94 -4.16 6.79 7.32
CA LEU A 94 -3.29 7.28 6.26
C LEU A 94 -3.97 7.35 4.89
N ASP A 95 -5.23 6.94 4.76
CA ASP A 95 -5.95 7.02 3.48
C ASP A 95 -6.22 8.47 3.06
N MET A 96 -6.30 9.39 4.03
CA MET A 96 -6.31 10.83 3.75
C MET A 96 -5.10 11.28 2.92
N MET A 97 -3.93 10.63 3.07
CA MET A 97 -2.75 10.98 2.26
C MET A 97 -3.00 10.77 0.77
N MET A 98 -3.83 9.78 0.40
CA MET A 98 -4.19 9.56 -0.99
C MET A 98 -4.97 10.74 -1.57
N GLU A 99 -5.77 11.42 -0.75
CA GLU A 99 -6.53 12.60 -1.18
C GLU A 99 -5.64 13.82 -1.38
N GLU A 100 -4.59 13.95 -0.57
CA GLU A 100 -3.64 15.07 -0.58
C GLU A 100 -2.58 14.98 -1.69
N TRP A 101 -2.41 13.81 -2.32
CA TRP A 101 -1.47 13.67 -3.43
C TRP A 101 -2.03 14.14 -4.76
N ASP A 102 -1.27 14.97 -5.46
CA ASP A 102 -1.54 15.41 -6.83
C ASP A 102 -0.34 15.14 -7.75
N LEU A 103 -0.57 15.20 -9.06
CA LEU A 103 0.50 15.07 -10.05
C LEU A 103 0.97 16.42 -10.58
N GLY A 104 2.23 16.73 -10.29
CA GLY A 104 2.94 17.91 -10.73
C GLY A 104 3.40 17.82 -12.20
N GLY A 105 4.61 18.30 -12.46
CA GLY A 105 5.21 18.30 -13.80
C GLY A 105 5.76 16.95 -14.23
N VAL A 106 5.99 16.79 -15.53
CA VAL A 106 6.71 15.65 -16.09
C VAL A 106 8.17 15.69 -15.61
N ALA A 107 8.61 14.62 -14.97
CA ALA A 107 9.99 14.41 -14.54
C ALA A 107 10.83 13.68 -15.60
N GLY A 108 10.19 12.92 -16.47
CA GLY A 108 10.82 12.21 -17.59
C GLY A 108 9.81 11.59 -18.53
N GLU A 109 10.22 11.38 -19.77
CA GLU A 109 9.40 10.77 -20.82
C GLU A 109 10.10 9.54 -21.39
N ALA A 110 9.36 8.44 -21.51
CA ALA A 110 9.83 7.21 -22.14
C ALA A 110 8.88 6.82 -23.29
N GLY A 111 8.48 7.83 -24.07
CA GLY A 111 7.51 7.72 -25.17
C GLY A 111 6.09 8.16 -24.79
N PRO A 112 5.15 8.18 -25.76
CA PRO A 112 3.80 8.69 -25.56
C PRO A 112 2.95 7.88 -24.58
N GLU A 113 3.33 6.61 -24.35
CA GLU A 113 2.62 5.65 -23.53
C GLU A 113 3.22 5.51 -22.12
N ARG A 114 4.30 6.22 -21.79
CA ARG A 114 4.96 6.11 -20.48
C ARG A 114 5.58 7.43 -20.03
N LEU A 115 5.11 7.91 -18.89
CA LEU A 115 5.55 9.17 -18.28
C LEU A 115 6.01 8.94 -16.84
N SER A 116 7.10 9.60 -16.48
CA SER A 116 7.48 9.79 -15.08
C SER A 116 6.99 11.16 -14.65
N VAL A 117 6.17 11.22 -13.60
CA VAL A 117 5.48 12.44 -13.16
C VAL A 117 5.79 12.68 -11.69
N ARG A 118 6.11 13.93 -11.34
CA ARG A 118 6.34 14.31 -9.94
C ARG A 118 5.05 14.25 -9.15
N CYS A 119 5.12 13.76 -7.92
CA CYS A 119 4.02 13.77 -6.98
C CYS A 119 4.15 15.01 -6.10
N LEU A 120 3.02 15.67 -5.85
CA LEU A 120 2.92 16.79 -4.91
C LEU A 120 2.09 16.31 -3.72
N PHE A 121 2.58 16.45 -2.51
CA PHE A 121 1.80 16.20 -1.30
C PHE A 121 1.34 17.54 -0.74
N ASN A 122 0.03 17.77 -0.68
CA ASN A 122 -0.56 19.07 -0.30
C ASN A 122 0.08 20.25 -1.09
N GLY A 123 0.25 20.05 -2.40
CA GLY A 123 0.88 21.03 -3.30
C GLY A 123 2.41 21.15 -3.23
N VAL A 124 3.09 20.41 -2.34
CA VAL A 124 4.55 20.45 -2.16
C VAL A 124 5.24 19.30 -2.88
N ASP A 125 6.25 19.60 -3.70
CA ASP A 125 7.11 18.58 -4.33
C ASP A 125 8.15 18.08 -3.31
N GLU A 126 7.89 16.92 -2.73
CA GLU A 126 8.80 16.26 -1.77
C GLU A 126 9.78 15.28 -2.46
N GLY A 127 9.83 15.29 -3.80
CA GLY A 127 10.78 14.50 -4.59
C GLY A 127 10.30 13.11 -5.00
N ALA A 128 9.08 12.71 -4.63
CA ALA A 128 8.47 11.48 -5.11
C ALA A 128 8.13 11.59 -6.62
N VAL A 129 8.50 10.55 -7.39
CA VAL A 129 8.21 10.47 -8.83
C VAL A 129 7.55 9.14 -9.11
N LEU A 130 6.31 9.18 -9.59
CA LEU A 130 5.60 7.97 -10.00
C LEU A 130 5.73 7.73 -11.51
N THR A 131 5.59 6.47 -11.91
CA THR A 131 5.49 6.09 -13.32
C THR A 131 4.03 5.88 -13.68
N ALA A 132 3.57 6.55 -14.74
CA ALA A 132 2.29 6.31 -15.39
C ALA A 132 2.53 5.61 -16.74
N GLU A 133 1.83 4.51 -16.99
CA GLU A 133 1.95 3.71 -18.20
C GLU A 133 0.58 3.47 -18.82
N ARG A 134 0.48 3.60 -20.14
CA ARG A 134 -0.75 3.38 -20.88
C ARG A 134 -0.84 1.92 -21.30
N ILE A 135 -1.84 1.23 -20.79
CA ILE A 135 -2.09 -0.21 -21.03
C ILE A 135 -3.58 -0.40 -21.32
N GLY A 136 -3.91 -1.09 -22.42
CA GLY A 136 -5.29 -1.44 -22.75
C GLY A 136 -6.24 -0.25 -22.93
N GLY A 137 -5.72 0.91 -23.35
CA GLY A 137 -6.49 2.14 -23.59
C GLY A 137 -6.65 3.06 -22.37
N GLY A 138 -6.20 2.65 -21.18
CA GLY A 138 -6.21 3.45 -19.95
C GLY A 138 -4.81 3.69 -19.38
N TRP A 139 -4.70 4.60 -18.42
CA TRP A 139 -3.46 4.82 -17.67
C TRP A 139 -3.44 3.99 -16.39
N ARG A 140 -2.27 3.41 -16.11
CA ARG A 140 -1.94 2.67 -14.88
C ARG A 140 -0.77 3.33 -14.19
N PHE A 141 -0.67 3.14 -12.88
CA PHE A 141 0.24 3.88 -12.01
C PHE A 141 1.07 2.93 -11.15
N ASP A 142 2.37 3.17 -11.11
CA ASP A 142 3.24 2.57 -10.10
C ASP A 142 3.22 3.43 -8.84
N LEU A 143 2.44 2.99 -7.85
CA LEU A 143 2.25 3.74 -6.60
C LEU A 143 3.33 3.47 -5.56
N MET A 144 4.38 2.71 -5.88
CA MET A 144 5.41 2.38 -4.89
C MET A 144 6.07 3.60 -4.22
N PRO A 145 6.35 4.73 -4.91
CA PRO A 145 6.82 5.94 -4.25
C PRO A 145 5.88 6.42 -3.14
N LEU A 146 4.57 6.44 -3.42
CA LEU A 146 3.56 6.87 -2.45
C LEU A 146 3.42 5.87 -1.29
N TYR A 147 3.53 4.57 -1.58
CA TYR A 147 3.56 3.54 -0.54
C TYR A 147 4.72 3.77 0.44
N ARG A 148 5.92 4.05 -0.07
CA ARG A 148 7.10 4.32 0.78
C ARG A 148 6.91 5.55 1.65
N ASP A 149 6.22 6.57 1.15
CA ASP A 149 5.86 7.75 1.94
C ASP A 149 4.85 7.39 3.03
N LYS A 150 3.79 6.61 2.74
CA LYS A 150 2.86 6.09 3.79
C LYS A 150 3.62 5.27 4.83
N ALA A 151 4.50 4.38 4.40
CA ALA A 151 5.27 3.52 5.29
C ALA A 151 6.17 4.33 6.23
N ARG A 152 6.82 5.40 5.74
CA ARG A 152 7.64 6.32 6.55
C ARG A 152 6.82 7.10 7.56
N VAL A 153 5.64 7.60 7.16
CA VAL A 153 4.71 8.28 8.07
C VAL A 153 4.22 7.34 9.16
N PHE A 154 3.86 6.11 8.79
CA PHE A 154 3.46 5.08 9.74
C PHE A 154 4.58 4.74 10.72
N GLU A 155 5.81 4.53 10.25
CA GLU A 155 6.98 4.30 11.10
C GLU A 155 7.22 5.45 12.07
N THR A 156 7.10 6.70 11.60
CA THR A 156 7.24 7.91 12.44
C THR A 156 6.17 7.94 13.54
N PHE A 157 4.92 7.59 13.20
CA PHE A 157 3.83 7.48 14.16
C PHE A 157 4.10 6.40 15.21
N ILE A 158 4.53 5.20 14.81
CA ILE A 158 4.89 4.13 15.75
C ILE A 158 6.05 4.54 16.66
N ALA A 159 7.05 5.23 16.12
CA ALA A 159 8.15 5.75 16.92
C ALA A 159 7.70 6.78 17.96
N ALA A 160 6.81 7.70 17.58
CA ALA A 160 6.34 8.79 18.43
C ALA A 160 5.35 8.32 19.51
N GLU A 161 4.35 7.53 19.13
CA GLU A 161 3.23 7.19 20.01
C GLU A 161 3.44 5.86 20.77
N PHE A 162 4.25 4.96 20.21
CA PHE A 162 4.49 3.62 20.77
C PHE A 162 5.98 3.36 21.07
N GLY A 163 6.84 4.38 20.99
CA GLY A 163 8.27 4.23 21.26
C GLY A 163 8.99 3.26 20.32
N GLY A 164 8.45 3.03 19.13
CA GLY A 164 8.97 2.05 18.16
C GLY A 164 8.43 0.62 18.35
N ASP A 165 7.56 0.40 19.34
CA ASP A 165 6.95 -0.91 19.60
C ASP A 165 5.73 -1.15 18.70
N LEU A 166 5.96 -1.85 17.58
CA LEU A 166 4.86 -2.25 16.69
C LEU A 166 3.91 -3.26 17.34
N GLU A 167 4.39 -4.17 18.19
CA GLU A 167 3.51 -5.16 18.84
C GLU A 167 2.56 -4.47 19.82
N GLY A 168 3.07 -3.49 20.58
CA GLY A 168 2.27 -2.62 21.43
C GLY A 168 1.21 -1.85 20.63
N PHE A 169 1.56 -1.29 19.47
CA PHE A 169 0.59 -0.67 18.57
C PHE A 169 -0.48 -1.65 18.07
N VAL A 170 -0.09 -2.84 17.61
CA VAL A 170 -1.04 -3.84 17.11
C VAL A 170 -2.00 -4.28 18.22
N GLY A 171 -1.50 -4.48 19.45
CA GLY A 171 -2.32 -4.77 20.61
C GLY A 171 -3.31 -3.65 20.95
N HIS A 172 -2.85 -2.39 20.88
CA HIS A 172 -3.72 -1.22 21.05
C HIS A 172 -4.81 -1.15 19.97
N TYR A 173 -4.43 -1.33 18.70
CA TYR A 173 -5.35 -1.36 17.57
C TYR A 173 -6.40 -2.46 17.74
N ALA A 174 -6.01 -3.68 18.11
CA ALA A 174 -6.93 -4.78 18.34
C ALA A 174 -7.93 -4.47 19.47
N ALA A 175 -7.46 -3.86 20.56
CA ALA A 175 -8.31 -3.46 21.67
C ALA A 175 -9.29 -2.32 21.31
N GLU A 176 -8.83 -1.31 20.57
CA GLU A 176 -9.66 -0.19 20.09
C GLU A 176 -10.80 -0.68 19.18
N HIS A 177 -10.55 -1.74 18.42
CA HIS A 177 -11.49 -2.31 17.48
C HIS A 177 -12.24 -3.55 18.00
N ASP A 178 -12.09 -3.91 19.30
CA ASP A 178 -12.73 -5.08 19.94
C ASP A 178 -12.49 -6.39 19.17
N LEU A 179 -11.24 -6.61 18.73
CA LEU A 179 -10.85 -7.78 17.96
C LEU A 179 -10.34 -8.89 18.88
N ASP A 180 -10.83 -10.11 18.66
CA ASP A 180 -10.22 -11.33 19.20
C ASP A 180 -8.91 -11.58 18.43
N PHE A 181 -7.77 -11.28 19.04
CA PHE A 181 -6.47 -11.21 18.35
C PHE A 181 -5.38 -12.01 19.07
N ASP A 182 -4.73 -12.92 18.34
CA ASP A 182 -3.59 -13.71 18.79
C ASP A 182 -2.28 -13.20 18.17
N MET A 183 -1.46 -12.54 18.99
CA MET A 183 -0.15 -12.03 18.58
C MET A 183 0.84 -13.14 18.25
N GLU A 184 0.85 -14.25 19.00
CA GLU A 184 1.78 -15.35 18.72
C GLU A 184 1.46 -16.01 17.38
N GLN A 185 0.17 -16.16 17.06
CA GLN A 185 -0.29 -16.64 15.76
C GLN A 185 0.11 -15.66 14.65
N ALA A 186 -0.06 -14.35 14.87
CA ALA A 186 0.22 -13.32 13.87
C ALA A 186 1.64 -13.42 13.29
N TRP A 187 2.61 -13.77 14.12
CA TRP A 187 4.02 -13.91 13.74
C TRP A 187 4.38 -15.23 13.04
N ARG A 188 3.51 -16.23 13.09
CA ARG A 188 3.79 -17.55 12.51
C ARG A 188 3.36 -17.60 11.05
N PRO A 189 4.10 -18.32 10.18
CA PRO A 189 3.61 -18.68 8.86
C PRO A 189 2.27 -19.42 8.98
N LEU A 190 1.42 -19.32 7.95
CA LEU A 190 0.18 -20.07 7.92
C LEU A 190 0.52 -21.56 7.72
N ALA A 191 0.07 -22.41 8.64
CA ALA A 191 0.30 -23.85 8.55
C ALA A 191 -0.50 -24.44 7.38
N GLY A 192 0.19 -24.87 6.32
CA GLY A 192 -0.38 -25.68 5.23
C GLY A 192 -1.12 -24.89 4.14
N ALA A 193 -0.46 -23.90 3.52
CA ALA A 193 -0.87 -23.41 2.20
C ALA A 193 -0.60 -24.45 1.11
#